data_AF-A0A0P7BUS5-F1
#
_entry.id   AF-A0A0P7BUS5-F1
#
_cell.length_a   1.000
_cell.length_b   1.000
_cell.length_c   1.000
_cell.angle_alpha   90.00
_cell.angle_beta   90.00
_cell.angle_gamma   90.00
#
_symmetry.space_group_name_H-M   'P 1'
#
loop_
_entity.id
_entity.type
_entity.pdbx_description
1 polymer ?
#
loop_
_entity_poly.entity_id
_entity_poly.type
_entity_poly.pdbx_seq_one_letter_code
_entity_poly.pdbx_strand_id
1 'polypeptide(L)'
;MPGGASHGCSDSTYFPYASRWYHTGISAEEVADFYHDALPAAGWKLRRADPIHAQQRVFFGARLCFTRPVDGVETYLSVGFLGALDAGPEDVLGSGPADVDLHVMADPEDGHVNNC
;
A
#
# COMPACT_ATOMS: atom_id res chain seq x y z
N MET A 1 6.96 13.39 -7.84
CA MET A 1 6.99 14.21 -6.60
C MET A 1 8.08 13.64 -5.69
N PRO A 2 8.98 14.44 -5.10
CA PRO A 2 9.92 13.91 -4.12
C PRO A 2 9.15 13.48 -2.86
N GLY A 3 9.49 12.30 -2.33
CA GLY A 3 8.74 11.54 -1.31
C GLY A 3 7.91 12.38 -0.33
N GLY A 4 6.59 12.28 -0.45
CA GLY A 4 5.64 12.89 0.47
C GLY A 4 5.41 11.97 1.67
N ALA A 5 5.50 12.53 2.87
CA ALA A 5 5.03 11.89 4.10
C ALA A 5 3.86 12.71 4.66
N SER A 6 2.78 12.03 5.03
CA SER A 6 1.68 12.65 5.75
C SER A 6 1.45 11.91 7.07
N HIS A 7 1.09 12.66 8.10
CA HIS A 7 0.73 12.14 9.41
C HIS A 7 -0.40 13.00 9.94
N GLY A 8 -1.46 12.36 10.43
CA GLY A 8 -2.64 13.07 10.92
C GLY A 8 -3.22 12.34 12.11
N CYS A 9 -3.48 13.09 13.18
CA CYS A 9 -4.42 12.67 14.21
C CYS A 9 -5.81 13.16 13.78
N SER A 10 -6.39 12.58 12.73
CA SER A 10 -7.79 12.87 12.42
C SER A 10 -8.67 11.75 12.97
N ASP A 11 -9.78 12.15 13.58
CA ASP A 11 -10.85 11.22 13.98
C ASP A 11 -11.61 10.67 12.75
N SER A 12 -11.19 11.04 11.53
CA SER A 12 -11.77 10.54 10.30
C SER A 12 -11.13 9.21 9.93
N THR A 13 -11.91 8.14 10.01
CA THR A 13 -11.58 6.79 9.54
C THR A 13 -11.18 6.71 8.06
N TYR A 14 -11.41 7.78 7.28
CA TYR A 14 -11.11 7.87 5.84
C TYR A 14 -9.66 8.28 5.51
N PHE A 15 -8.88 8.78 6.47
CA PHE A 15 -7.51 9.21 6.23
C PHE A 15 -6.52 8.30 6.96
N PRO A 16 -5.39 7.93 6.31
CA PRO A 16 -4.38 7.14 6.99
C PRO A 16 -3.79 7.92 8.15
N TYR A 17 -3.60 7.24 9.27
CA TYR A 17 -2.86 7.76 10.43
C TYR A 17 -1.47 8.24 10.02
N ALA A 18 -0.80 7.44 9.18
CA ALA A 18 0.45 7.81 8.53
C ALA A 18 0.46 7.30 7.09
N SER A 19 0.97 8.12 6.17
CA SER A 19 1.29 7.68 4.82
C SER A 19 2.67 8.13 4.37
N ARG A 20 3.29 7.33 3.51
CA ARG A 20 4.56 7.70 2.88
C ARG A 20 4.68 7.13 1.48
N TRP A 21 5.19 7.97 0.58
CA TRP A 21 5.50 7.61 -0.78
C TRP A 21 6.98 7.38 -0.97
N TYR A 22 7.31 6.31 -1.68
CA TYR A 22 8.68 5.93 -2.02
C TYR A 22 8.80 5.76 -3.52
N HIS A 23 9.83 6.40 -4.07
CA HIS A 23 10.37 6.02 -5.37
C HIS A 23 11.45 4.98 -5.11
N THR A 24 11.21 3.74 -5.52
CA THR A 24 12.13 2.64 -5.28
C THR A 24 13.17 2.54 -6.39
N GLY A 25 14.25 1.77 -6.20
CA GLY A 25 15.22 1.47 -7.26
C GLY A 25 14.97 0.13 -7.94
N ILE A 26 13.87 -0.54 -7.61
CA ILE A 26 13.56 -1.94 -7.96
C ILE A 26 12.13 -2.03 -8.54
N SER A 27 11.79 -3.17 -9.12
CA SER A 27 10.49 -3.39 -9.75
C SER A 27 9.35 -3.56 -8.73
N ALA A 28 8.10 -3.41 -9.19
CA ALA A 28 6.92 -3.61 -8.36
C ALA A 28 6.82 -5.06 -7.83
N GLU A 29 7.20 -6.04 -8.65
CA GLU A 29 7.25 -7.46 -8.26
C GLU A 29 8.26 -7.68 -7.12
N GLU A 30 9.47 -7.13 -7.25
CA GLU A 30 10.50 -7.25 -6.20
C GLU A 30 10.08 -6.57 -4.89
N VAL A 31 9.36 -5.43 -4.97
CA VAL A 31 8.80 -4.78 -3.77
C VAL A 31 7.70 -5.64 -3.14
N ALA A 32 6.82 -6.22 -3.96
CA ALA A 32 5.76 -7.10 -3.48
C ALA A 32 6.33 -8.33 -2.75
N ASP A 33 7.31 -9.00 -3.36
CA ASP A 33 8.03 -10.12 -2.76
C ASP A 33 8.69 -9.72 -1.43
N PHE A 34 9.37 -8.56 -1.40
CA PHE A 34 9.95 -8.03 -0.16
C PHE A 34 8.93 -7.90 0.97
N TYR A 35 7.75 -7.32 0.70
CA TYR A 35 6.72 -7.15 1.73
C TYR A 35 6.03 -8.47 2.10
N HIS A 36 5.89 -9.40 1.16
CA HIS A 36 5.39 -10.74 1.43
C HIS A 36 6.26 -11.52 2.41
N ASP A 37 7.58 -11.32 2.38
CA ASP A 37 8.50 -11.98 3.30
C ASP A 37 8.67 -11.19 4.62
N ALA A 38 8.91 -9.88 4.52
CA ALA A 38 9.31 -9.07 5.66
C ALA A 38 8.17 -8.85 6.67
N LEU A 39 6.94 -8.63 6.21
CA LEU A 39 5.83 -8.29 7.10
C LEU A 39 5.35 -9.49 7.93
N PRO A 40 5.17 -10.70 7.37
CA PRO A 40 4.90 -11.89 8.17
C PRO A 40 6.01 -12.20 9.17
N ALA A 41 7.28 -12.04 8.80
CA ALA A 41 8.40 -12.19 9.73
C ALA A 41 8.34 -11.19 10.89
N ALA A 42 7.77 -10.00 10.67
CA ALA A 42 7.50 -8.97 11.68
C ALA A 42 6.14 -9.13 12.39
N GLY A 43 5.45 -10.26 12.23
CA GLY A 43 4.21 -10.59 12.92
C GLY A 43 2.95 -9.98 12.31
N TRP A 44 3.03 -9.42 11.10
CA TRP A 44 1.84 -9.01 10.36
C TRP A 44 1.18 -10.20 9.66
N LYS A 45 -0.15 -10.15 9.51
CA LYS A 45 -0.92 -11.16 8.81
C LYS A 45 -1.40 -10.61 7.49
N LEU A 46 -1.13 -11.32 6.40
CA LEU A 46 -1.70 -10.98 5.11
C LEU A 46 -3.23 -11.19 5.13
N ARG A 47 -3.98 -10.13 4.80
CA ARG A 47 -5.45 -10.15 4.66
C ARG A 47 -5.88 -10.26 3.21
N ARG A 48 -5.24 -9.48 2.34
CA ARG A 48 -5.55 -9.40 0.92
C ARG A 48 -4.26 -9.10 0.15
N ALA A 49 -4.11 -9.74 -1.00
CA ALA A 49 -3.06 -9.45 -1.96
C ALA A 49 -3.70 -9.44 -3.34
N ASP A 50 -3.65 -8.31 -4.02
CA ASP A 50 -3.90 -8.28 -5.45
C ASP A 50 -2.68 -8.88 -6.18
N PRO A 51 -2.85 -9.50 -7.36
CA PRO A 51 -1.71 -9.86 -8.19
C PRO A 51 -0.90 -8.60 -8.51
N ILE A 52 0.44 -8.70 -8.39
CA ILE A 52 1.37 -7.64 -8.76
C ILE A 52 2.28 -8.21 -9.83
N HIS A 53 2.18 -7.70 -11.05
CA HIS A 53 3.11 -8.07 -12.12
C HIS A 53 3.38 -6.92 -13.07
N ALA A 54 4.52 -6.97 -13.77
CA ALA A 54 4.86 -5.96 -14.76
C ALA A 54 3.77 -5.82 -15.83
N GLN A 55 3.57 -4.59 -16.32
CA GLN A 55 2.60 -4.24 -17.36
C GLN A 55 1.12 -4.47 -16.99
N GLN A 56 0.82 -4.78 -15.73
CA GLN A 56 -0.55 -4.93 -15.26
C GLN A 56 -1.31 -3.62 -15.36
N ARG A 57 -2.49 -3.64 -15.98
CA ARG A 57 -3.42 -2.52 -15.94
C ARG A 57 -3.96 -2.33 -14.53
N VAL A 58 -3.77 -1.16 -13.94
CA VAL A 58 -4.16 -0.89 -12.56
C VAL A 58 -5.14 0.28 -12.49
N PHE A 59 -6.44 -0.04 -12.61
CA PHE A 59 -7.51 0.91 -12.33
C PHE A 59 -7.62 1.04 -10.79
N PHE A 60 -7.19 2.17 -10.23
CA PHE A 60 -7.08 2.46 -8.77
C PHE A 60 -5.86 1.92 -8.00
N GLY A 61 -4.87 1.35 -8.71
CA GLY A 61 -3.65 0.78 -8.09
C GLY A 61 -3.86 -0.62 -7.49
N ALA A 62 -2.89 -1.52 -7.68
CA ALA A 62 -2.91 -2.83 -7.01
C ALA A 62 -2.38 -2.71 -5.58
N ARG A 63 -2.86 -3.54 -4.64
CA ARG A 63 -2.48 -3.41 -3.23
C ARG A 63 -2.15 -4.74 -2.55
N LEU A 64 -1.25 -4.66 -1.58
CA LEU A 64 -1.04 -5.69 -0.56
C LEU A 64 -1.48 -5.17 0.80
N CYS A 65 -2.17 -6.00 1.55
CA CYS A 65 -2.87 -5.60 2.76
C CYS A 65 -2.60 -6.54 3.91
N PHE A 66 -2.11 -5.95 4.99
CA PHE A 66 -1.65 -6.65 6.16
C PHE A 66 -2.30 -6.09 7.41
N THR A 67 -2.53 -6.94 8.41
CA THR A 67 -2.98 -6.50 9.72
C THR A 67 -2.11 -7.02 10.85
N ARG A 68 -2.03 -6.23 11.91
CA ARG A 68 -1.37 -6.62 13.15
C ARG A 68 -2.00 -5.86 14.31
N PRO A 69 -2.29 -6.51 15.45
CA PRO A 69 -2.67 -5.79 16.65
C PRO A 69 -1.45 -5.00 17.18
N VAL A 70 -1.64 -3.71 17.45
CA VAL A 70 -0.67 -2.83 18.12
C VAL A 70 -1.37 -2.23 19.33
N ASP A 71 -0.85 -2.50 20.53
CA ASP A 71 -1.43 -2.04 21.80
C ASP A 71 -2.93 -2.34 21.96
N GLY A 72 -3.38 -3.49 21.45
CA GLY A 72 -4.78 -3.94 21.50
C GLY A 72 -5.68 -3.39 20.40
N VAL A 73 -5.16 -2.55 19.51
CA VAL A 73 -5.88 -1.98 18.36
C VAL A 73 -5.48 -2.69 17.07
N GLU A 74 -6.45 -3.17 16.28
CA GLU A 74 -6.15 -3.76 14.98
C GLU A 74 -5.63 -2.66 14.04
N THR A 75 -4.37 -2.79 13.63
CA THR A 75 -3.71 -1.87 12.72
C THR A 75 -3.62 -2.50 11.33
N TYR A 76 -3.86 -1.70 10.31
CA TYR A 76 -3.84 -2.06 8.91
C TYR A 76 -2.66 -1.37 8.22
N LEU A 77 -1.95 -2.12 7.40
CA LEU A 77 -0.89 -1.62 6.52
C LEU A 77 -1.24 -1.98 5.08
N SER A 78 -1.40 -0.96 4.25
CA SER A 78 -1.54 -1.06 2.81
C SER A 78 -0.22 -0.71 2.14
N VAL A 79 0.22 -1.54 1.22
CA VAL A 79 1.27 -1.25 0.24
C VAL A 79 0.61 -1.12 -1.12
N GLY A 80 0.53 0.10 -1.65
CA GLY A 80 -0.06 0.39 -2.93
C GLY A 80 0.97 0.53 -4.05
N PHE A 81 0.59 0.01 -5.21
CA PHE A 81 1.36 0.02 -6.45
C PHE A 81 0.57 0.84 -7.46
N LEU A 82 0.95 2.11 -7.55
CA LEU A 82 0.26 3.07 -8.39
C LEU A 82 0.88 2.98 -9.79
N GLY A 83 0.03 3.03 -10.82
CA GLY A 83 0.49 3.27 -12.18
C GLY A 83 1.22 4.62 -12.27
N ALA A 84 1.81 4.92 -13.42
CA ALA A 84 2.39 6.25 -13.66
C ALA A 84 1.35 7.35 -13.33
N LEU A 85 1.77 8.49 -12.78
CA LEU A 85 0.85 9.50 -12.21
C LEU A 85 0.09 10.37 -13.23
N ASP A 86 0.36 10.24 -14.53
CA ASP A 86 -0.13 11.13 -15.59
C ASP A 86 -1.40 10.61 -16.31
N ALA A 87 -2.10 9.65 -15.71
CA ALA A 87 -2.36 8.47 -16.49
C ALA A 87 -3.86 8.06 -16.45
N GLY A 88 -4.30 7.54 -17.59
CA GLY A 88 -5.70 7.34 -17.94
C GLY A 88 -6.14 5.89 -17.75
N PRO A 89 -7.23 5.44 -18.38
CA PRO A 89 -7.70 4.04 -18.26
C PRO A 89 -6.72 2.97 -18.83
N GLU A 90 -5.55 3.37 -19.32
CA GLU A 90 -4.55 2.53 -19.98
C GLU A 90 -3.31 2.28 -19.11
N ASP A 91 -3.33 2.70 -17.84
CA ASP A 91 -2.12 2.73 -17.02
C ASP A 91 -1.67 1.36 -16.59
N VAL A 92 -0.39 1.11 -16.86
CA VAL A 92 0.26 -0.15 -16.57
C VAL A 92 1.36 0.05 -15.52
N LEU A 93 1.53 -0.92 -14.64
CA LEU A 93 2.73 -1.00 -13.81
C LEU A 93 3.96 -1.02 -14.71
N GLY A 94 4.85 -0.04 -14.53
CA GLY A 94 6.08 0.04 -15.31
C GLY A 94 6.98 -1.17 -15.07
N SER A 95 7.78 -1.55 -16.06
CA SER A 95 8.84 -2.57 -15.91
C SER A 95 10.11 -2.02 -15.24
N GLY A 96 10.10 -0.77 -14.81
CA GLY A 96 11.22 -0.06 -14.18
C GLY A 96 10.99 0.21 -12.68
N PRO A 97 11.73 1.16 -12.10
CA PRO A 97 11.56 1.61 -10.71
C PRO A 97 10.10 1.84 -10.34
N ALA A 98 9.63 1.18 -9.28
CA ALA A 98 8.25 1.31 -8.83
C ALA A 98 8.08 2.50 -7.87
N ASP A 99 6.99 3.25 -8.07
CA ASP A 99 6.45 4.16 -7.07
C ASP A 99 5.48 3.40 -6.17
N VAL A 100 5.67 3.52 -4.86
CA VAL A 100 4.93 2.75 -3.85
C VAL A 100 4.41 3.70 -2.78
N ASP A 101 3.12 3.62 -2.49
CA ASP A 101 2.52 4.30 -1.35
C ASP A 101 2.29 3.31 -0.19
N LEU A 102 2.65 3.74 1.02
CA LEU A 102 2.39 3.00 2.25
C LEU A 102 1.40 3.78 3.08
N HIS A 103 0.28 3.14 3.41
CA HIS A 103 -0.77 3.71 4.27
C HIS A 103 -0.93 2.86 5.53
N VAL A 104 -0.92 3.50 6.70
CA VAL A 104 -1.18 2.89 8.00
C VAL A 104 -2.50 3.44 8.54
N MET A 105 -3.40 2.55 8.98
CA MET A 105 -4.69 2.89 9.58
C MET A 105 -4.86 2.09 10.87
N ALA A 106 -5.53 2.66 11.87
CA ALA A 106 -5.88 1.98 13.11
C ALA A 106 -7.40 1.98 13.26
N ASP A 107 -7.98 0.80 13.48
CA ASP A 107 -9.42 0.60 13.74
C ASP A 107 -10.39 1.33 12.77
N PRO A 108 -10.33 1.06 11.45
CA PRO A 108 -11.28 1.66 10.51
C PRO A 108 -12.70 1.12 10.78
N GLU A 109 -13.70 2.02 10.80
CA GLU A 109 -15.11 1.62 10.96
C GLU A 109 -15.58 0.65 9.86
N ASP A 110 -16.28 -0.40 10.30
CA ASP A 110 -17.19 -1.25 9.53
C ASP A 110 -16.72 -1.71 8.14
N GLY A 111 -15.47 -2.19 8.05
CA GLY A 111 -14.97 -2.87 6.85
C GLY A 111 -14.78 -1.96 5.62
N HIS A 112 -14.92 -0.63 5.76
CA HIS A 112 -14.64 0.34 4.71
C HIS A 112 -13.16 0.67 4.65
N VAL A 113 -12.39 -0.35 4.36
CA VAL A 113 -10.98 -0.22 4.15
C VAL A 113 -10.78 -0.01 2.64
N ASN A 114 -11.11 1.17 2.13
CA ASN A 114 -10.95 1.45 0.69
C ASN A 114 -9.49 1.30 0.20
N ASN A 115 -8.56 1.21 1.15
CA ASN A 115 -7.14 0.94 0.94
C ASN A 115 -6.69 -0.46 1.41
N CYS A 116 -7.57 -1.29 1.99
CA CYS A 116 -7.35 -2.69 2.41
C CYS A 116 -8.65 -3.48 2.67
#